data_AF-A0A2T9IYM8-F1
#
_entry.id   AF-A0A2T9IYM8-F1
#
_cell.length_a   1.000
_cell.length_b   1.000
_cell.length_c   1.000
_cell.angle_alpha   90.00
_cell.angle_beta   90.00
_cell.angle_gamma   90.00
#
_symmetry.space_group_name_H-M   'P 1'
#
loop_
_entity.id
_entity.type
_entity.pdbx_description
1 polymer ?
#
loop_
_entity_poly.entity_id
_entity_poly.type
_entity_poly.pdbx_seq_one_letter_code
_entity_poly.pdbx_strand_id
1 'polypeptide(L)'
;MPPDPAVSAPGSRRRPESPAARQRRLQALEVALADREHRAREALSGLRGSLPRNRGHVTPLARIEDDEERLAVWRARVERLEALLDQTERKRETRAKIVLGTTLLAEAAQDPDDPLLARLLAIVDARVHRPRDRLAIAETLGLAIAPVKARTVPDLPDFDAMAAERLAQETSREAPSDAPAPGRRRGKKGG
;
A
#
# COMPACT_ATOMS: atom_id res chain seq x y z
N MET A 1 48.35 20.32 -7.40
CA MET A 1 48.05 20.27 -5.96
C MET A 1 46.58 20.60 -5.77
N PRO A 2 45.69 19.61 -5.57
CA PRO A 2 44.31 19.88 -5.18
C PRO A 2 44.24 20.15 -3.67
N PRO A 3 43.44 21.12 -3.19
CA PRO A 3 43.17 21.29 -1.77
C PRO A 3 42.15 20.25 -1.25
N ASP A 4 42.36 19.88 0.00
CA ASP A 4 41.64 18.89 0.81
C ASP A 4 40.12 19.10 0.91
N PRO A 5 39.34 18.02 1.15
CA PRO A 5 37.90 18.07 1.31
C PRO A 5 37.50 18.72 2.65
N ALA A 6 36.49 19.59 2.56
CA ALA A 6 35.87 20.27 3.69
C ALA A 6 35.47 19.30 4.81
N VAL A 7 36.04 19.50 5.99
CA VAL A 7 35.67 18.83 7.23
C VAL A 7 34.25 19.27 7.63
N SER A 8 33.29 18.36 7.54
CA SER A 8 31.93 18.53 8.03
C SER A 8 31.92 18.93 9.51
N ALA A 9 31.28 20.06 9.82
CA ALA A 9 31.16 20.56 11.19
C ALA A 9 30.41 19.56 12.10
N PRO A 10 30.83 19.38 13.36
CA PRO A 10 30.18 18.46 14.28
C PRO A 10 28.78 18.97 14.63
N GLY A 11 27.78 18.12 14.39
CA GLY A 11 26.38 18.40 14.71
C GLY A 11 26.22 18.86 16.16
N SER A 12 25.57 20.00 16.35
CA SER A 12 25.32 20.57 17.67
C SER A 12 24.53 19.57 18.51
N ARG A 13 25.12 19.13 19.63
CA ARG A 13 24.44 18.31 20.63
C ARG A 13 23.26 19.11 21.16
N ARG A 14 22.03 18.77 20.73
CA ARG A 14 20.81 19.38 21.26
C ARG A 14 20.81 19.24 22.77
N ARG A 15 20.69 20.36 23.48
CA ARG A 15 20.58 20.34 24.94
C ARG A 15 19.34 19.51 25.33
N PRO A 16 19.42 18.69 26.38
CA PRO A 16 18.26 17.96 26.86
C PRO A 16 17.14 18.94 27.23
N GLU A 17 15.92 18.60 26.85
CA GLU A 17 14.73 19.42 27.10
C GLU A 17 14.52 19.61 28.61
N SER A 18 14.10 20.81 29.03
CA SER A 18 13.78 21.05 30.44
C SER A 18 12.47 20.32 30.81
N PRO A 19 12.32 19.85 32.07
CA PRO A 19 11.09 19.16 32.50
C PRO A 19 9.82 19.95 32.22
N ALA A 20 9.85 21.27 32.46
CA ALA A 20 8.72 22.17 32.20
C ALA A 20 8.41 22.37 30.71
N ALA A 21 9.40 22.23 29.82
CA ALA A 21 9.16 22.24 28.37
C ALA A 21 8.53 20.92 27.91
N ARG A 22 9.04 19.79 28.41
CA ARG A 22 8.48 18.45 28.13
C ARG A 22 7.02 18.38 28.53
N GLN A 23 6.67 18.86 29.72
CA GLN A 23 5.28 18.84 30.21
C GLN A 23 4.34 19.69 29.36
N ARG A 24 4.75 20.91 28.96
CA ARG A 24 3.97 21.75 28.03
C ARG A 24 3.76 21.08 26.68
N ARG A 25 4.78 20.40 26.17
CA ARG A 25 4.70 19.64 24.92
C ARG A 25 3.69 18.49 25.03
N LEU A 26 3.73 17.72 26.13
CA LEU A 26 2.78 16.62 26.35
C LEU A 26 1.34 17.14 26.46
N GLN A 27 1.10 18.21 27.22
CA GLN A 27 -0.23 18.83 27.33
C GLN A 27 -0.76 19.34 25.98
N ALA A 28 0.08 19.99 25.18
CA ALA A 28 -0.30 20.44 23.85
C ALA A 28 -0.69 19.27 22.93
N LEU A 29 0.03 18.14 23.04
CA LEU A 29 -0.29 16.92 22.30
C LEU A 29 -1.60 16.29 22.76
N GLU A 30 -1.90 16.30 24.06
CA GLU A 30 -3.17 15.80 24.60
C GLU A 30 -4.36 16.57 24.03
N VAL A 31 -4.30 17.91 24.06
CA VAL A 31 -5.36 18.77 23.50
C VAL A 31 -5.54 18.49 22.00
N ALA A 32 -4.46 18.44 21.24
CA ALA A 32 -4.53 18.18 19.80
C ALA A 32 -5.12 16.79 19.48
N LEU A 33 -4.86 15.78 20.31
CA LEU A 33 -5.43 14.44 20.15
C LEU A 33 -6.89 14.38 20.56
N ALA A 34 -7.29 15.08 21.62
CA ALA A 34 -8.69 15.19 22.01
C ALA A 34 -9.53 15.82 20.89
N ASP A 35 -9.04 16.90 20.28
CA ASP A 35 -9.73 17.57 19.17
C ASP A 35 -9.84 16.69 17.93
N ARG A 36 -8.78 15.93 17.60
CA ARG A 36 -8.82 14.97 16.49
C ARG A 36 -9.77 13.81 16.77
N GLU A 37 -9.71 13.25 17.98
CA GLU A 37 -10.59 12.15 18.40
C GLU A 37 -12.06 12.57 18.33
N HIS A 38 -12.38 13.76 18.86
CA HIS A 38 -13.73 14.29 18.86
C HIS A 38 -14.25 14.48 17.43
N ARG A 39 -13.50 15.16 16.56
CA ARG A 39 -13.88 15.35 15.15
C ARG A 39 -14.06 14.04 14.41
N ALA A 40 -13.13 13.09 14.58
CA ALA A 40 -13.23 11.78 13.94
C ALA A 40 -14.45 10.99 14.43
N ARG A 41 -14.76 11.05 15.74
CA ARG A 41 -15.95 10.42 16.31
C ARG A 41 -17.24 11.03 15.80
N GLU A 42 -17.34 12.35 15.77
CA GLU A 42 -18.53 13.05 15.28
C GLU A 42 -18.79 12.73 13.81
N ALA A 43 -17.77 12.84 12.96
CA ALA A 43 -17.88 12.51 11.54
C ALA A 43 -18.29 11.04 11.32
N LEU A 44 -17.65 10.11 12.03
CA LEU A 44 -17.97 8.69 11.91
C LEU A 44 -19.38 8.38 12.42
N SER A 45 -19.81 9.03 13.51
CA SER A 45 -21.17 8.92 14.03
C SER A 45 -22.19 9.45 13.03
N GLY A 46 -21.94 10.61 12.42
CA GLY A 46 -22.80 11.18 11.37
C GLY A 46 -22.95 10.26 10.16
N LEU A 47 -21.89 9.53 9.78
CA LEU A 47 -21.92 8.60 8.64
C LEU A 47 -22.54 7.23 8.96
N ARG A 48 -22.37 6.71 10.18
CA ARG A 48 -22.83 5.36 10.56
C ARG A 48 -24.08 5.34 11.43
N GLY A 49 -24.51 6.47 11.96
CA GLY A 49 -25.55 6.59 12.98
C GLY A 49 -25.14 6.12 14.38
N SER A 50 -23.99 5.44 14.52
CA SER A 50 -23.45 5.01 15.81
C SER A 50 -21.94 4.78 15.74
N LEU A 51 -21.27 4.93 16.88
CA LEU A 51 -19.83 4.64 16.99
C LEU A 51 -19.55 3.13 16.98
N PRO A 52 -18.41 2.70 16.40
CA PRO A 52 -17.99 1.31 16.47
C PRO A 52 -17.84 0.86 17.92
N ARG A 53 -18.44 -0.28 18.26
CA ARG A 53 -18.18 -0.92 19.56
C ARG A 53 -16.71 -1.33 19.64
N ASN A 54 -16.06 -1.02 20.75
CA ASN A 54 -14.72 -1.53 21.06
C ASN A 54 -14.80 -3.05 21.18
N ARG A 55 -14.23 -3.76 20.20
CA ARG A 55 -14.07 -5.21 20.25
C ARG A 55 -12.71 -5.49 20.88
N GLY A 56 -12.69 -5.90 22.15
CA GLY A 56 -11.50 -6.34 22.88
C GLY A 56 -11.30 -5.67 24.25
N HIS A 57 -10.38 -6.24 25.04
CA HIS A 57 -9.93 -5.66 26.30
C HIS A 57 -9.02 -4.46 26.02
N VAL A 58 -9.62 -3.27 25.99
CA VAL A 58 -8.89 -2.01 25.81
C VAL A 58 -8.61 -1.42 27.19
N THR A 59 -7.34 -1.27 27.57
CA THR A 59 -6.95 -0.60 28.80
C THR A 59 -7.47 0.84 28.80
N PRO A 60 -8.27 1.29 29.78
CA PRO A 60 -8.69 2.69 29.85
C PRO A 60 -7.47 3.63 29.91
N LEU A 61 -7.51 4.78 29.23
CA LEU A 61 -6.38 5.74 29.23
C LEU A 61 -6.04 6.22 30.65
N ALA A 62 -7.04 6.31 31.53
CA ALA A 62 -6.88 6.70 32.92
C ALA A 62 -6.09 5.67 33.77
N ARG A 63 -5.84 4.46 33.28
CA ARG A 63 -5.07 3.43 33.97
C ARG A 63 -3.59 3.37 33.52
N ILE A 64 -3.18 4.23 32.60
CA ILE A 64 -1.79 4.29 32.11
C ILE A 64 -1.11 5.44 32.85
N GLU A 65 -0.15 5.10 33.71
CA GLU A 65 0.56 6.06 34.59
C GLU A 65 1.62 6.87 33.83
N ASP A 66 2.33 6.25 32.89
CA ASP A 66 3.29 6.96 32.05
C ASP A 66 2.58 7.82 31.00
N ASP A 67 2.79 9.13 31.06
CA ASP A 67 2.17 10.10 30.15
C ASP A 67 2.58 9.85 28.69
N GLU A 68 3.81 9.40 28.43
CA GLU A 68 4.28 9.13 27.07
C GLU A 68 3.63 7.87 26.49
N GLU A 69 3.57 6.78 27.26
CA GLU A 69 2.80 5.59 26.90
C GLU A 69 1.33 5.92 26.69
N ARG A 70 0.70 6.69 27.60
CA ARG A 70 -0.70 7.09 27.50
C ARG A 70 -0.97 7.83 26.19
N LEU A 71 -0.10 8.77 25.84
CA LEU A 71 -0.19 9.52 24.58
C LEU A 71 0.04 8.64 23.35
N ALA A 72 0.97 7.70 23.40
CA ALA A 72 1.20 6.76 22.29
C ALA A 72 -0.04 5.89 22.05
N VAL A 73 -0.64 5.37 23.11
CA VAL A 73 -1.89 4.59 23.04
C VAL A 73 -3.06 5.45 22.54
N TRP A 74 -3.16 6.70 22.99
CA TRP A 74 -4.21 7.62 22.52
C TRP A 74 -4.04 7.94 21.03
N ARG A 75 -2.82 8.23 20.57
CA ARG A 75 -2.52 8.42 19.13
C ARG A 75 -2.98 7.25 18.28
N ALA A 76 -2.60 6.03 18.67
CA ALA A 76 -2.99 4.83 17.95
C ALA A 76 -4.52 4.65 17.87
N ARG A 77 -5.27 5.10 18.90
CA ARG A 77 -6.75 5.08 18.86
C ARG A 77 -7.32 6.11 17.91
N VAL A 78 -6.78 7.33 17.91
CA VAL A 78 -7.20 8.39 16.98
C VAL A 78 -6.93 7.96 15.54
N GLU A 79 -5.73 7.48 15.25
CA GLU A 79 -5.36 6.99 13.91
C GLU A 79 -6.25 5.83 13.45
N ARG A 80 -6.61 4.91 14.37
CA ARG A 80 -7.58 3.85 14.06
C ARG A 80 -8.96 4.42 13.73
N LEU A 81 -9.43 5.43 14.46
CA LEU A 81 -10.73 6.06 14.19
C LEU A 81 -10.73 6.77 12.83
N GLU A 82 -9.67 7.51 12.52
CA GLU A 82 -9.50 8.19 11.23
C GLU A 82 -9.42 7.17 10.08
N ALA A 83 -8.68 6.08 10.23
CA ALA A 83 -8.64 5.01 9.22
C ALA A 83 -10.02 4.35 8.99
N LEU A 84 -10.82 4.22 10.06
CA LEU A 84 -12.20 3.72 9.96
C LEU A 84 -13.13 4.72 9.26
N LEU A 85 -12.92 6.02 9.48
CA LEU A 85 -13.63 7.09 8.80
C LEU A 85 -13.33 7.04 7.29
N ASP A 86 -12.06 7.08 6.91
CA ASP A 86 -11.61 6.99 5.51
C ASP A 86 -12.19 5.74 4.80
N GLN A 87 -12.13 4.59 5.47
CA GLN A 87 -12.69 3.37 4.91
C GLN A 87 -14.22 3.47 4.72
N THR A 88 -14.92 4.09 5.66
CA THR A 88 -16.37 4.26 5.59
C THR A 88 -16.75 5.22 4.47
N GLU A 89 -16.03 6.33 4.32
CA GLU A 89 -16.23 7.31 3.24
C GLU A 89 -15.97 6.67 1.87
N ARG A 90 -14.85 5.98 1.69
CA ARG A 90 -14.55 5.26 0.44
C ARG A 90 -15.62 4.24 0.08
N LYS A 91 -16.13 3.49 1.07
CA LYS A 91 -17.24 2.54 0.85
C LYS A 91 -18.52 3.25 0.44
N ARG A 92 -18.84 4.40 1.05
CA ARG A 92 -20.02 5.19 0.71
C ARG A 92 -19.90 5.79 -0.69
N GLU A 93 -18.76 6.36 -1.03
CA GLU A 93 -18.48 6.91 -2.35
C GLU A 93 -18.56 5.82 -3.43
N THR A 94 -17.92 4.67 -3.19
CA THR A 94 -17.99 3.51 -4.08
C THR A 94 -19.44 3.05 -4.27
N ARG A 95 -20.20 2.94 -3.18
CA ARG A 95 -21.63 2.60 -3.23
C ARG A 95 -22.42 3.62 -4.05
N ALA A 96 -22.20 4.92 -3.86
CA ALA A 96 -22.89 5.97 -4.61
C ALA A 96 -22.60 5.86 -6.11
N LYS A 97 -21.35 5.63 -6.50
CA LYS A 97 -20.95 5.42 -7.91
C LYS A 97 -21.61 4.18 -8.51
N ILE A 98 -21.62 3.08 -7.77
CA ILE A 98 -22.28 1.83 -8.20
C ILE A 98 -23.77 2.07 -8.38
N VAL A 99 -24.46 2.62 -7.36
CA VAL A 99 -25.91 2.86 -7.41
C VAL A 99 -26.26 3.73 -8.61
N LEU A 100 -25.60 4.88 -8.78
CA LEU A 100 -25.82 5.77 -9.92
C LEU A 100 -25.56 5.08 -11.26
N GLY A 101 -24.45 4.34 -11.37
CA GLY A 101 -24.12 3.60 -12.60
C GLY A 101 -25.16 2.53 -12.92
N THR A 102 -25.60 1.77 -11.91
CA THR A 102 -26.60 0.71 -12.07
C THR A 102 -27.99 1.27 -12.41
N THR A 103 -28.40 2.42 -11.85
CA THR A 103 -29.69 3.03 -12.21
C THR A 103 -29.68 3.57 -13.63
N LEU A 104 -28.60 4.23 -14.06
CA LEU A 104 -28.47 4.68 -15.46
C LEU A 104 -28.47 3.51 -16.44
N LEU A 105 -27.79 2.41 -16.08
CA LEU A 105 -27.76 1.22 -16.92
C LEU A 105 -29.12 0.53 -16.97
N ALA A 106 -29.81 0.42 -15.84
CA ALA A 106 -31.14 -0.21 -15.78
C ALA A 106 -32.18 0.57 -16.60
N GLU A 107 -32.09 1.90 -16.62
CA GLU A 107 -32.94 2.74 -17.47
C GLU A 107 -32.64 2.50 -18.94
N ALA A 108 -31.36 2.58 -19.34
CA ALA A 108 -30.94 2.42 -20.72
C ALA A 108 -31.14 0.99 -21.27
N ALA A 109 -31.18 -0.03 -20.40
CA ALA A 109 -31.38 -1.41 -20.79
C ALA A 109 -32.85 -1.76 -21.12
N GLN A 110 -33.80 -0.87 -20.84
CA GLN A 110 -35.21 -1.07 -21.22
C GLN A 110 -35.39 -1.06 -22.74
N ASP A 111 -34.54 -0.32 -23.45
CA ASP A 111 -34.52 -0.25 -24.92
C ASP A 111 -33.09 -0.57 -25.42
N PRO A 112 -32.88 -1.71 -26.10
CA PRO A 112 -31.57 -2.07 -26.65
C PRO A 112 -30.99 -1.04 -27.63
N ASP A 113 -31.84 -0.25 -28.28
CA ASP A 113 -31.43 0.78 -29.24
C ASP A 113 -31.28 2.17 -28.57
N ASP A 114 -31.30 2.23 -27.24
CA ASP A 114 -31.18 3.49 -26.49
C ASP A 114 -29.81 4.18 -26.74
N PRO A 115 -29.78 5.45 -27.18
CA PRO A 115 -28.54 6.18 -27.41
C PRO A 115 -27.70 6.40 -26.13
N LEU A 116 -28.30 6.37 -24.94
CA LEU A 116 -27.60 6.34 -23.66
C LEU A 116 -26.81 5.04 -23.48
N LEU A 117 -27.41 3.88 -23.76
CA LEU A 117 -26.74 2.59 -23.66
C LEU A 117 -25.51 2.54 -24.58
N ALA A 118 -25.69 2.95 -25.84
CA ALA A 118 -24.60 3.04 -26.81
C ALA A 118 -23.46 3.95 -26.32
N ARG A 119 -23.78 5.12 -25.75
CA ARG A 119 -22.79 6.04 -25.17
C ARG A 119 -22.08 5.44 -23.96
N LEU A 120 -22.78 4.74 -23.08
CA LEU A 120 -22.18 4.08 -21.91
C LEU A 120 -21.19 2.99 -22.34
N LEU A 121 -21.56 2.16 -23.32
CA LEU A 121 -20.67 1.14 -23.87
C LEU A 121 -19.42 1.76 -24.51
N ALA A 122 -19.57 2.83 -25.29
CA ALA A 122 -18.44 3.55 -25.87
C ALA A 122 -17.48 4.11 -24.81
N ILE A 123 -18.00 4.60 -23.68
CA ILE A 123 -17.19 5.08 -22.55
C ILE A 123 -16.43 3.92 -21.89
N VAL A 124 -17.09 2.77 -21.68
CA VAL A 124 -16.45 1.56 -21.14
C VAL A 124 -15.34 1.07 -22.07
N ASP A 125 -15.59 1.07 -23.38
CA ASP A 125 -14.59 0.75 -24.40
C ASP A 125 -13.37 1.68 -24.35
N ALA A 126 -13.61 2.98 -24.18
CA ALA A 126 -12.55 3.98 -24.13
C ALA A 126 -11.77 4.01 -22.81
N ARG A 127 -12.33 3.57 -21.69
CA ARG A 127 -11.73 3.75 -20.35
C ARG A 127 -11.30 2.46 -19.64
N VAL A 128 -11.92 1.32 -19.97
CA VAL A 128 -11.63 0.05 -19.29
C VAL A 128 -10.66 -0.77 -20.14
N HIS A 129 -9.37 -0.69 -19.82
CA HIS A 129 -8.34 -1.35 -20.63
C HIS A 129 -7.92 -2.73 -20.12
N ARG A 130 -8.24 -3.06 -18.86
CA ARG A 130 -7.83 -4.33 -18.25
C ARG A 130 -8.75 -5.45 -18.75
N PRO A 131 -8.20 -6.54 -19.34
CA PRO A 131 -9.03 -7.66 -19.83
C PRO A 131 -9.93 -8.26 -18.76
N ARG A 132 -9.39 -8.43 -17.54
CA ARG A 132 -10.15 -8.97 -16.40
C ARG A 132 -11.36 -8.12 -16.03
N ASP A 133 -11.22 -6.81 -16.05
CA ASP A 133 -12.31 -5.90 -15.69
C ASP A 133 -13.39 -5.91 -16.77
N ARG A 134 -13.01 -5.94 -18.06
CA ARG A 134 -13.98 -6.04 -19.17
C ARG A 134 -14.76 -7.35 -19.12
N LEU A 135 -14.07 -8.46 -18.89
CA LEU A 135 -14.71 -9.77 -18.73
C LEU A 135 -15.68 -9.76 -17.55
N ALA A 136 -15.27 -9.21 -16.39
CA ALA A 136 -16.15 -9.09 -15.23
C ALA A 136 -17.39 -8.24 -15.53
N ILE A 137 -17.26 -7.12 -16.24
CA ILE A 137 -18.39 -6.27 -16.61
C ILE A 137 -19.33 -7.01 -17.58
N ALA A 138 -18.78 -7.67 -18.61
CA ALA A 138 -19.56 -8.42 -19.58
C ALA A 138 -20.35 -9.57 -18.92
N GLU A 139 -19.71 -10.34 -18.03
CA GLU A 139 -20.35 -11.44 -17.29
C GLU A 139 -21.38 -10.94 -16.27
N THR A 140 -21.04 -9.91 -15.50
CA THR A 140 -21.92 -9.44 -14.41
C THR A 140 -23.15 -8.70 -14.93
N LEU A 141 -23.01 -7.97 -16.04
CA LEU A 141 -24.06 -7.10 -16.57
C LEU A 141 -24.69 -7.62 -17.86
N GLY A 142 -24.20 -8.75 -18.41
CA GLY A 142 -24.69 -9.31 -19.67
C GLY A 142 -24.45 -8.41 -20.89
N LEU A 143 -23.45 -7.53 -20.83
CA LEU A 143 -23.19 -6.52 -21.86
C LEU A 143 -22.19 -7.02 -22.91
N ALA A 144 -22.49 -6.75 -24.19
CA ALA A 144 -21.59 -7.02 -25.31
C ALA A 144 -20.49 -5.93 -25.40
N ILE A 145 -19.44 -6.08 -24.60
CA ILE A 145 -18.30 -5.17 -24.54
C ILE A 145 -17.21 -5.64 -25.51
N ALA A 146 -16.62 -4.73 -26.29
CA ALA A 146 -15.59 -5.11 -27.26
C ALA A 146 -14.36 -5.77 -26.58
N PRO A 147 -13.68 -6.75 -27.19
CA PRO A 147 -12.44 -7.26 -26.64
C PRO A 147 -11.34 -6.18 -26.65
N VAL A 148 -10.41 -6.24 -25.68
CA VAL A 148 -9.22 -5.34 -25.70
C VAL A 148 -8.45 -5.64 -26.97
N LYS A 149 -8.18 -4.62 -27.80
CA LYS A 149 -7.26 -4.77 -28.93
C LYS A 149 -5.93 -5.28 -28.41
N ALA A 150 -5.53 -6.48 -28.83
CA ALA A 150 -4.25 -7.05 -28.46
C ALA A 150 -3.16 -6.06 -28.84
N ARG A 151 -2.39 -5.60 -27.85
CA ARG A 151 -1.17 -4.85 -28.12
C ARG A 151 -0.18 -5.84 -28.72
N THR A 152 0.47 -5.48 -29.82
CA THR A 152 1.59 -6.25 -30.35
C THR A 152 2.64 -6.36 -29.26
N VAL A 153 2.80 -7.56 -28.72
CA VAL A 153 3.88 -7.89 -27.79
C VAL A 153 5.13 -7.98 -28.67
N PRO A 154 6.20 -7.22 -28.38
CA PRO A 154 7.47 -7.42 -29.07
C PRO A 154 7.90 -8.87 -28.92
N ASP A 155 8.45 -9.47 -29.97
CA ASP A 155 8.99 -10.83 -29.88
C ASP A 155 9.96 -10.88 -28.69
N LEU A 156 9.65 -11.78 -27.77
CA LEU A 156 10.53 -12.05 -26.64
C LEU A 156 11.80 -12.68 -27.21
N PRO A 157 12.98 -12.34 -26.65
CA PRO A 157 14.20 -13.03 -27.02
C PRO A 157 14.05 -14.52 -26.73
N ASP A 158 14.68 -15.35 -27.57
CA ASP A 158 14.69 -16.80 -27.39
C ASP A 158 15.47 -17.14 -26.11
N PHE A 159 14.74 -17.38 -25.03
CA PHE A 159 15.30 -17.69 -23.72
C PHE A 159 16.04 -19.04 -23.72
N ASP A 160 15.65 -19.97 -24.59
CA ASP A 160 16.30 -21.28 -24.69
C ASP A 160 17.67 -21.13 -25.36
N ALA A 161 17.77 -20.31 -26.40
CA ALA A 161 19.04 -19.97 -27.03
C ALA A 161 20.00 -19.26 -26.06
N MET A 162 19.51 -18.28 -25.29
CA MET A 162 20.31 -17.59 -24.28
C MET A 162 20.76 -18.53 -23.14
N ALA A 163 19.91 -19.46 -22.72
CA ALA A 163 20.25 -20.46 -21.71
C ALA A 163 21.33 -21.43 -22.24
N ALA A 164 21.21 -21.87 -23.49
CA ALA A 164 22.21 -22.70 -24.16
C ALA A 164 23.57 -21.98 -24.29
N GLU A 165 23.58 -20.70 -24.66
CA GLU A 165 24.80 -19.89 -24.70
C GLU A 165 25.46 -19.74 -23.33
N ARG A 166 24.67 -19.53 -22.27
CA ARG A 166 25.17 -19.49 -20.88
C ARG A 166 25.84 -20.80 -20.47
N LEU A 167 25.19 -21.93 -20.73
CA LEU A 167 25.73 -23.25 -20.42
C LEU A 167 27.00 -23.57 -21.24
N ALA A 168 27.04 -23.13 -22.50
CA ALA A 168 28.24 -23.25 -23.34
C ALA A 168 29.41 -22.40 -22.80
N GLN A 169 29.14 -21.20 -22.27
CA GLN A 169 30.16 -20.34 -21.65
C GLN A 169 30.68 -20.88 -20.30
N GLU A 170 29.83 -21.54 -19.52
CA GLU A 170 30.24 -22.19 -18.25
C GLU A 170 31.12 -23.41 -18.51
N THR A 171 30.74 -24.26 -19.47
CA THR A 171 31.52 -25.44 -19.85
C THR A 171 32.88 -25.10 -20.48
N SER A 172 32.99 -23.97 -21.19
CA SER A 172 34.27 -23.50 -21.74
C SER A 172 35.15 -22.75 -20.73
N ARG A 173 34.63 -22.39 -19.55
CA ARG A 173 35.44 -21.91 -18.41
C ARG A 173 36.03 -23.05 -17.56
N GLU A 174 35.53 -24.28 -17.70
CA GLU A 174 35.95 -25.46 -16.92
C GLU A 174 36.92 -26.41 -17.66
N ALA A 175 37.75 -25.90 -18.59
CA ALA A 175 38.87 -26.68 -19.10
C ALA A 175 39.98 -26.80 -18.03
N PRO A 176 40.55 -27.99 -17.78
CA PRO A 176 41.38 -28.26 -16.61
C PRO A 176 42.79 -27.66 -16.77
N SER A 177 43.14 -26.75 -15.86
CA SER A 177 44.54 -26.41 -15.57
C SER A 177 45.12 -27.51 -14.68
N ASP A 178 45.86 -28.44 -15.27
CA ASP A 178 46.76 -29.36 -14.56
C ASP A 178 47.78 -28.56 -13.73
N ALA A 179 47.52 -28.40 -12.43
CA ALA A 179 48.52 -28.00 -11.45
C ALA A 179 48.18 -28.63 -10.07
N PRO A 180 49.14 -29.29 -9.40
CA PRO A 180 48.85 -30.08 -8.20
C PRO A 180 48.56 -29.21 -6.97
N ALA A 181 47.57 -29.62 -6.19
CA ALA A 181 47.13 -28.97 -4.96
C ALA A 181 48.18 -29.05 -3.83
N PRO A 182 48.38 -27.98 -3.02
CA PRO A 182 49.21 -28.06 -1.82
C PRO A 182 48.42 -28.73 -0.67
N GLY A 183 49.04 -29.75 -0.08
CA GLY A 183 48.43 -30.69 0.84
C GLY A 183 47.89 -30.11 2.15
N ARG A 184 46.71 -30.59 2.56
CA ARG A 184 46.15 -30.37 3.90
C ARG A 184 46.85 -31.28 4.91
N ARG A 185 47.59 -30.66 5.83
CA ARG A 185 48.17 -31.33 7.01
C ARG A 185 47.06 -31.86 7.93
N ARG A 186 47.12 -33.16 8.19
CA ARG A 186 46.21 -33.92 9.06
C ARG A 186 46.62 -33.72 10.52
N GLY A 187 45.82 -32.98 11.28
CA GLY A 187 46.00 -32.76 12.72
C GLY A 187 45.76 -34.03 13.53
N LYS A 188 46.80 -34.47 14.22
CA LYS A 188 46.85 -35.60 15.17
C LYS A 188 46.13 -35.19 16.46
N LYS A 189 45.01 -35.87 16.80
CA LYS A 189 44.43 -35.87 18.16
C LYS A 189 45.21 -36.87 19.01
N GLY A 190 45.63 -36.46 20.20
CA GLY A 190 46.16 -37.34 21.24
C GLY A 190 46.24 -36.62 22.57
N GLY A 191 45.88 -37.34 23.64
CA GLY A 191 46.12 -36.98 25.04
C GLY A 191 44.94 -36.31 25.70
#